data_AF-A0A2S5REA0-F1
#
_entry.id   AF-A0A2S5REA0-F1
#
_cell.length_a   1.000
_cell.length_b   1.000
_cell.length_c   1.000
_cell.angle_alpha   90.00
_cell.angle_beta   90.00
_cell.angle_gamma   90.00
#
_symmetry.space_group_name_H-M   'P 1'
#
loop_
_entity.id
_entity.type
_entity.pdbx_description
1 polymer ?
#
loop_
_entity_poly.entity_id
_entity_poly.type
_entity_poly.pdbx_seq_one_letter_code
_entity_poly.pdbx_strand_id
1 'polypeptide(L)'
;MKLVYEDLLKSLIEEEILMVKYDCAFDKNIKVKEFIAVWDQTHNIKKLYIQLNKQMTEFAKTQKISKRLKASEINNEFYPTLLGKLGSFTAIALDFTENEMHILDNIYGIDDPEISKYAMMGIGVCFQLREVYLMFMDFLDELKVPKFMQEALDNINDYFDKAMDHYKDFDKLIKLTMKIHKYIQDTMSQWASHPTELSIEEAPKADKFLNFLISFDINTYILLLMLEKIHLLQDQEEGIVIKPQSYKLLHEREKKLENLRTTQNKPEN
;
A
#
# COMPACT_ATOMS: atom_id res chain seq x y z
N MET A 1 -6.31 27.63 5.81
CA MET A 1 -7.40 26.62 5.75
C MET A 1 -6.77 25.27 6.07
N LYS A 2 -7.28 24.47 7.03
CA LYS A 2 -6.68 23.16 7.33
C LYS A 2 -7.03 22.20 6.19
N LEU A 3 -6.02 21.58 5.60
CA LEU A 3 -6.20 20.69 4.46
C LEU A 3 -6.81 19.38 4.96
N VAL A 4 -8.13 19.19 4.78
CA VAL A 4 -8.89 17.96 5.12
C VAL A 4 -8.15 16.67 4.71
N TYR A 5 -7.43 16.67 3.58
CA TYR A 5 -6.64 15.51 3.16
C TYR A 5 -5.41 15.24 4.04
N GLU A 6 -4.78 16.24 4.65
CA GLU A 6 -3.65 15.99 5.56
C GLU A 6 -4.08 15.22 6.80
N ASP A 7 -5.24 15.56 7.37
CA ASP A 7 -5.79 14.84 8.51
C ASP A 7 -6.23 13.42 8.12
N LEU A 8 -6.84 13.27 6.94
CA LEU A 8 -7.20 11.98 6.35
C LEU A 8 -5.95 11.08 6.25
N LEU A 9 -4.89 11.55 5.61
CA LEU A 9 -3.67 10.79 5.41
C LEU A 9 -2.96 10.48 6.72
N LYS A 10 -2.95 11.43 7.68
CA LYS A 10 -2.41 11.17 9.02
C LYS A 10 -3.20 10.10 9.75
N SER A 11 -4.54 10.10 9.68
CA SER A 11 -5.38 9.04 10.26
C SER A 11 -5.05 7.69 9.63
N LEU A 12 -4.89 7.65 8.31
CA LEU A 12 -4.53 6.42 7.63
C LEU A 12 -3.14 5.91 8.05
N ILE A 13 -2.14 6.78 8.21
CA ILE A 13 -0.81 6.37 8.67
C ILE A 13 -0.83 5.94 10.14
N GLU A 14 -1.55 6.66 11.01
CA GLU A 14 -1.71 6.29 12.42
C GLU A 14 -2.25 4.87 12.56
N GLU A 15 -3.28 4.51 11.80
CA GLU A 15 -3.85 3.16 11.81
C GLU A 15 -2.82 2.09 11.39
N GLU A 16 -1.90 2.37 10.44
CA GLU A 16 -0.81 1.44 10.12
C GLU A 16 0.18 1.34 11.28
N ILE A 17 0.55 2.47 11.88
CA ILE A 17 1.49 2.52 13.02
C ILE A 17 0.90 1.77 14.23
N LEU A 18 -0.41 1.89 14.50
CA LEU A 18 -1.09 1.17 15.57
C LEU A 18 -1.09 -0.34 15.31
N MET A 19 -1.34 -0.79 14.08
CA MET A 19 -1.22 -2.22 13.75
C MET A 19 0.18 -2.75 14.06
N VAL A 20 1.23 -1.97 13.80
CA VAL A 20 2.61 -2.34 14.13
C VAL A 20 2.85 -2.35 15.64
N LYS A 21 2.33 -1.36 16.37
CA LYS A 21 2.44 -1.29 17.83
C LYS A 21 1.77 -2.47 18.53
N TYR A 22 0.67 -2.98 17.98
CA TYR A 22 -0.10 -4.09 18.56
C TYR A 22 0.40 -5.47 18.12
N ASP A 23 1.25 -5.52 17.09
CA ASP A 23 1.85 -6.78 16.62
C ASP A 23 3.04 -7.17 17.52
N CYS A 24 2.87 -8.25 18.28
CA CYS A 24 3.89 -8.77 19.20
C CYS A 24 5.19 -9.17 18.50
N ALA A 25 5.18 -9.42 17.18
CA ALA A 25 6.39 -9.72 16.43
C ALA A 25 7.42 -8.59 16.52
N PHE A 26 6.99 -7.33 16.70
CA PHE A 26 7.87 -6.17 16.64
C PHE A 26 8.15 -5.49 17.98
N ASP A 27 7.55 -5.95 19.08
CA ASP A 27 7.64 -5.29 20.40
C ASP A 27 9.08 -5.07 20.89
N LYS A 28 10.01 -5.96 20.53
CA LYS A 28 11.43 -5.85 20.94
C LYS A 28 12.34 -5.21 19.90
N ASN A 29 11.83 -4.88 18.71
CA ASN A 29 12.66 -4.39 17.62
C ASN A 29 12.95 -2.88 17.78
N ILE A 30 14.21 -2.55 18.10
CA ILE A 30 14.66 -1.16 18.32
C ILE A 30 14.43 -0.30 17.07
N LYS A 31 14.69 -0.84 15.86
CA LYS A 31 14.50 -0.09 14.61
C LYS A 31 13.03 0.25 14.36
N VAL A 32 12.12 -0.66 14.75
CA VAL A 32 10.68 -0.39 14.71
C VAL A 32 10.30 0.73 15.68
N LYS A 33 10.83 0.68 16.92
CA LYS A 33 10.59 1.74 17.93
C LYS A 33 11.08 3.12 17.47
N GLU A 34 12.18 3.19 16.71
CA GLU A 34 12.71 4.46 16.20
C GLU A 34 11.71 5.18 15.27
N PHE A 35 11.15 4.49 14.26
CA PHE A 35 10.22 5.17 13.35
C PHE A 35 8.86 5.43 14.01
N ILE A 36 8.42 4.56 14.93
CA ILE A 36 7.23 4.80 15.75
C ILE A 36 7.41 6.08 16.57
N ALA A 37 8.57 6.26 17.22
CA ALA A 37 8.85 7.46 18.00
C ALA A 37 8.85 8.73 17.13
N VAL A 38 9.38 8.67 15.91
CA VAL A 38 9.29 9.79 14.96
C VAL A 38 7.85 10.15 14.66
N TRP A 39 6.99 9.15 14.42
CA TRP A 39 5.58 9.38 14.20
C TRP A 39 4.89 9.98 15.43
N ASP A 40 5.02 9.35 16.60
CA ASP A 40 4.37 9.77 17.85
C ASP A 40 4.74 11.20 18.27
N GLN A 41 5.99 11.62 17.99
CA GLN A 41 6.46 12.96 18.34
C GLN A 41 6.05 14.04 17.33
N THR A 42 5.81 13.68 16.06
CA THR A 42 5.74 14.69 14.99
C THR A 42 4.44 14.65 14.18
N HIS A 43 3.77 13.50 14.08
CA HIS A 43 2.63 13.25 13.20
C HIS A 43 2.85 13.83 11.79
N ASN A 44 4.09 13.74 11.30
CA ASN A 44 4.54 14.36 10.07
C ASN A 44 4.97 13.28 9.08
N ILE A 45 4.21 13.15 8.00
CA ILE A 45 4.39 12.13 6.96
C ILE A 45 5.80 12.21 6.35
N LYS A 46 6.28 13.43 6.04
CA LYS A 46 7.60 13.66 5.43
C LYS A 46 8.74 13.21 6.34
N LYS A 47 8.67 13.52 7.64
CA LYS A 47 9.67 13.08 8.62
C LYS A 47 9.67 11.56 8.77
N LEU A 48 8.48 10.93 8.82
CA LEU A 48 8.37 9.48 8.88
C LEU A 48 8.96 8.82 7.62
N TYR A 49 8.63 9.32 6.43
CA TYR A 49 9.18 8.83 5.16
C TYR A 49 10.72 8.91 5.11
N ILE A 50 11.30 10.04 5.53
CA ILE A 50 12.77 10.20 5.61
C ILE A 50 13.38 9.15 6.55
N GLN A 51 12.76 8.91 7.70
CA GLN A 51 13.26 7.91 8.66
C GLN A 51 13.15 6.48 8.10
N LEU A 52 12.03 6.12 7.46
CA LEU A 52 11.84 4.82 6.83
C LEU A 52 12.88 4.60 5.71
N ASN A 53 13.09 5.58 4.83
CA ASN A 53 14.08 5.50 3.76
C ASN A 53 15.53 5.38 4.27
N LYS A 54 15.85 6.08 5.37
CA LYS A 54 17.15 5.94 6.02
C LYS A 54 17.35 4.50 6.48
N GLN A 55 16.37 3.91 7.16
CA GLN A 55 16.43 2.51 7.60
C GLN A 55 16.48 1.53 6.42
N MET A 56 15.75 1.77 5.32
CA MET A 56 15.81 0.94 4.11
C MET A 56 17.20 0.96 3.48
N THR A 57 17.81 2.14 3.40
CA THR A 57 19.15 2.33 2.85
C THR A 57 20.21 1.64 3.72
N GLU A 58 20.11 1.78 5.05
CA GLU A 58 20.98 1.09 6.02
C GLU A 58 20.86 -0.44 5.90
N PHE A 59 19.63 -0.94 5.75
CA PHE A 59 19.37 -2.36 5.57
C PHE A 59 19.98 -2.90 4.28
N ALA A 60 19.77 -2.22 3.15
CA ALA A 60 20.34 -2.60 1.85
C ALA A 60 21.88 -2.59 1.86
N LYS A 61 22.51 -1.63 2.54
CA LYS A 61 23.97 -1.60 2.73
C LYS A 61 24.46 -2.78 3.55
N THR A 62 23.78 -3.08 4.65
CA THR A 62 24.13 -4.20 5.52
C THR A 62 24.03 -5.52 4.77
N GLN A 63 22.95 -5.76 4.02
CA GLN A 63 22.79 -6.96 3.19
C GLN A 63 23.88 -7.13 2.12
N LYS A 64 24.33 -6.03 1.49
CA LYS A 64 25.42 -6.07 0.50
C LYS A 64 26.77 -6.43 1.14
N ILE A 65 27.00 -6.03 2.40
CA ILE A 65 28.24 -6.28 3.14
C ILE A 65 28.20 -7.67 3.81
N SER A 66 27.04 -8.13 4.26
CA SER A 66 26.85 -9.39 4.98
C SER A 66 26.54 -10.57 4.05
N LYS A 67 27.48 -10.94 3.18
CA LYS A 67 27.60 -12.35 2.71
C LYS A 67 28.38 -13.24 3.72
N ARG A 68 28.87 -12.69 4.84
CA ARG A 68 29.77 -13.37 5.79
C ARG A 68 29.54 -13.12 7.29
N LEU A 69 28.52 -12.40 7.73
CA LEU A 69 28.34 -12.10 9.16
C LEU A 69 26.97 -12.54 9.69
N LYS A 70 27.02 -13.18 10.86
CA LYS A 70 25.93 -13.91 11.52
C LYS A 70 24.73 -13.01 11.80
N ALA A 71 23.57 -13.63 11.60
CA ALA A 71 22.23 -13.09 11.74
C ALA A 71 21.79 -12.91 13.20
N SER A 72 22.56 -12.17 14.02
CA SER A 72 22.32 -12.12 15.47
C SER A 72 21.64 -10.85 16.00
N GLU A 73 21.42 -9.81 15.19
CA GLU A 73 20.71 -8.60 15.64
C GLU A 73 19.65 -8.08 14.64
N ILE A 74 19.50 -8.72 13.47
CA ILE A 74 18.61 -8.29 12.36
C ILE A 74 17.43 -9.24 12.15
N ASN A 75 17.33 -10.34 12.90
CA ASN A 75 16.39 -11.42 12.61
C ASN A 75 14.99 -11.19 13.18
N ASN A 76 14.28 -10.21 12.66
CA ASN A 76 12.88 -10.46 12.40
C ASN A 76 12.69 -10.52 10.88
N GLU A 77 12.44 -11.72 10.36
CA GLU A 77 12.18 -11.99 8.93
C GLU A 77 11.09 -11.07 8.38
N PHE A 78 10.19 -10.60 9.24
CA PHE A 78 9.08 -9.71 8.89
C PHE A 78 9.45 -8.22 8.85
N TYR A 79 10.61 -7.81 9.38
CA TYR A 79 11.01 -6.39 9.44
C TYR A 79 11.21 -5.73 8.06
N PRO A 80 11.89 -6.37 7.08
CA PRO A 80 12.06 -5.79 5.75
C PRO A 80 10.72 -5.61 5.02
N THR A 81 9.82 -6.58 5.16
CA THR A 81 8.46 -6.54 4.61
C THR A 81 7.66 -5.40 5.21
N LEU A 82 7.70 -5.25 6.54
CA LEU A 82 7.07 -4.14 7.24
C LEU A 82 7.60 -2.79 6.75
N LEU A 83 8.93 -2.65 6.67
CA LEU A 83 9.60 -1.43 6.26
C LEU A 83 9.24 -1.05 4.82
N GLY A 84 9.20 -2.02 3.91
CA GLY A 84 8.76 -1.81 2.52
C GLY A 84 7.29 -1.38 2.42
N LYS A 85 6.40 -2.00 3.21
CA LYS A 85 4.98 -1.64 3.24
C LYS A 85 4.76 -0.21 3.75
N LEU A 86 5.32 0.14 4.91
CA LEU A 86 5.21 1.50 5.48
C LEU A 86 5.90 2.55 4.59
N GLY A 87 7.03 2.19 3.99
CA GLY A 87 7.74 3.03 3.03
C GLY A 87 6.84 3.38 1.84
N SER A 88 6.20 2.37 1.22
CA SER A 88 5.27 2.57 0.10
C SER A 88 4.05 3.38 0.50
N PHE A 89 3.48 3.10 1.68
CA PHE A 89 2.34 3.86 2.22
C PHE A 89 2.65 5.34 2.38
N THR A 90 3.77 5.66 3.02
CA THR A 90 4.18 7.04 3.24
C THR A 90 4.61 7.75 1.96
N ALA A 91 5.19 7.04 1.00
CA ALA A 91 5.52 7.56 -0.32
C ALA A 91 4.26 7.98 -1.10
N ILE A 92 3.26 7.10 -1.21
CA ILE A 92 1.99 7.39 -1.89
C ILE A 92 1.27 8.58 -1.23
N ALA A 93 1.22 8.58 0.10
CA ALA A 93 0.60 9.68 0.84
C ALA A 93 1.31 11.03 0.57
N LEU A 94 2.64 11.04 0.49
CA LEU A 94 3.40 12.26 0.17
C LEU A 94 3.17 12.71 -1.26
N ASP A 95 3.24 11.77 -2.21
CA ASP A 95 3.03 12.03 -3.63
C ASP A 95 1.64 12.66 -3.87
N PHE A 96 0.62 12.16 -3.17
CA PHE A 96 -0.73 12.73 -3.22
C PHE A 96 -0.74 14.20 -2.75
N THR A 97 -0.05 14.50 -1.64
CA THR A 97 -0.01 15.87 -1.08
C THR A 97 0.85 16.83 -1.86
N GLU A 98 2.01 16.38 -2.35
CA GLU A 98 3.03 17.24 -2.95
C GLU A 98 2.80 17.43 -4.45
N ASN A 99 2.25 16.42 -5.14
CA ASN A 99 2.09 16.44 -6.59
C ASN A 99 0.62 16.53 -7.01
N GLU A 100 -0.21 15.56 -6.63
CA GLU A 100 -1.55 15.41 -7.21
C GLU A 100 -2.50 16.54 -6.83
N MET A 101 -2.60 16.84 -5.54
CA MET A 101 -3.43 17.95 -5.08
C MET A 101 -2.94 19.29 -5.63
N HIS A 102 -1.63 19.46 -5.76
CA HIS A 102 -1.06 20.66 -6.37
C HIS A 102 -1.39 20.77 -7.87
N ILE A 103 -1.38 19.65 -8.62
CA ILE A 103 -1.78 19.62 -10.02
C ILE A 103 -3.27 19.99 -10.16
N LEU A 104 -4.13 19.40 -9.34
CA LEU A 104 -5.57 19.67 -9.37
C LEU A 104 -5.90 21.11 -9.01
N ASP A 105 -5.26 21.67 -7.99
CA ASP A 105 -5.41 23.07 -7.60
C ASP A 105 -5.03 24.01 -8.75
N ASN A 106 -4.06 23.64 -9.59
CA ASN A 106 -3.64 24.44 -10.75
C ASN A 106 -4.55 24.26 -11.99
N ILE A 107 -5.16 23.07 -12.17
CA ILE A 107 -6.02 22.77 -13.33
C ILE A 107 -7.44 23.28 -13.11
N TYR A 108 -8.03 22.98 -11.95
CA TYR A 108 -9.43 23.28 -11.64
C TYR A 108 -9.57 24.60 -10.87
N GLY A 109 -8.51 25.04 -10.18
CA GLY A 109 -8.60 26.16 -9.25
C GLY A 109 -9.31 25.78 -7.96
N ILE A 110 -8.88 26.37 -6.84
CA ILE A 110 -9.56 26.23 -5.53
C ILE A 110 -11.00 26.79 -5.57
N ASP A 111 -11.31 27.60 -6.58
CA ASP A 111 -12.52 28.40 -6.65
C ASP A 111 -13.58 27.88 -7.64
N ASP A 112 -13.43 26.69 -8.25
CA ASP A 112 -14.56 26.09 -8.97
C ASP A 112 -15.60 25.60 -7.96
N PRO A 113 -16.72 26.34 -7.75
CA PRO A 113 -17.66 26.01 -6.70
C PRO A 113 -18.50 24.77 -7.06
N GLU A 114 -18.42 24.28 -8.31
CA GLU A 114 -19.16 23.11 -8.77
C GLU A 114 -18.50 21.80 -8.32
N ILE A 115 -17.21 21.82 -7.98
CA ILE A 115 -16.46 20.62 -7.60
C ILE A 115 -16.24 20.60 -6.08
N SER A 116 -16.81 19.59 -5.41
CA SER A 116 -16.57 19.40 -3.99
C SER A 116 -15.12 19.03 -3.71
N LYS A 117 -14.60 19.41 -2.54
CA LYS A 117 -13.25 19.04 -2.11
C LYS A 117 -13.02 17.53 -2.12
N TYR A 118 -14.02 16.74 -1.75
CA TYR A 118 -13.92 15.27 -1.78
C TYR A 118 -13.88 14.73 -3.22
N ALA A 119 -14.61 15.36 -4.15
CA ALA A 119 -14.52 15.02 -5.56
C ALA A 119 -13.12 15.31 -6.12
N MET A 120 -12.52 16.45 -5.78
CA MET A 120 -11.12 16.74 -6.13
C MET A 120 -10.16 15.68 -5.57
N MET A 121 -10.31 15.34 -4.29
CA MET A 121 -9.48 14.30 -3.66
C MET A 121 -9.65 12.95 -4.37
N GLY A 122 -10.88 12.56 -4.71
CA GLY A 122 -11.16 11.33 -5.46
C GLY A 122 -10.51 11.31 -6.85
N ILE A 123 -10.58 12.43 -7.58
CA ILE A 123 -9.90 12.60 -8.88
C ILE A 123 -8.38 12.43 -8.71
N GLY A 124 -7.79 13.02 -7.67
CA GLY A 124 -6.35 12.92 -7.41
C GLY A 124 -5.91 11.49 -7.16
N VAL A 125 -6.67 10.72 -6.38
CA VAL A 125 -6.34 9.30 -6.17
C VAL A 125 -6.47 8.50 -7.46
N CYS A 126 -7.44 8.82 -8.31
CA CYS A 126 -7.59 8.15 -9.60
C CYS A 126 -6.45 8.48 -10.57
N PHE A 127 -5.88 9.68 -10.53
CA PHE A 127 -4.67 10.02 -11.28
C PHE A 127 -3.46 9.22 -10.80
N GLN A 128 -3.21 9.12 -9.49
CA GLN A 128 -2.12 8.25 -8.99
C GLN A 128 -2.32 6.80 -9.39
N LEU A 129 -3.56 6.31 -9.33
CA LEU A 129 -3.87 4.94 -9.73
C LEU A 129 -3.50 4.69 -11.19
N ARG A 130 -3.82 5.63 -12.08
CA ARG A 130 -3.38 5.58 -13.48
C ARG A 130 -1.86 5.54 -13.60
N GLU A 131 -1.13 6.39 -12.88
CA GLU A 131 0.34 6.40 -12.92
C GLU A 131 0.94 5.08 -12.44
N VAL A 132 0.34 4.46 -11.41
CA VAL A 132 0.71 3.11 -10.97
C VAL A 132 0.51 2.10 -12.10
N TYR A 133 -0.62 2.11 -12.81
CA TYR A 133 -0.80 1.19 -13.94
C TYR A 133 0.27 1.38 -15.02
N LEU A 134 0.54 2.62 -15.43
CA LEU A 134 1.54 2.92 -16.46
C LEU A 134 2.93 2.41 -16.07
N MET A 135 3.36 2.68 -14.83
CA MET A 135 4.66 2.22 -14.33
C MET A 135 4.78 0.69 -14.32
N PHE A 136 3.71 -0.02 -13.99
CA PHE A 136 3.75 -1.48 -13.89
C PHE A 136 3.55 -2.18 -15.25
N MET A 137 2.84 -1.58 -16.21
CA MET A 137 2.75 -2.09 -17.58
C MET A 137 4.10 -2.14 -18.28
N ASP A 138 4.89 -1.06 -18.20
CA ASP A 138 6.23 -1.01 -18.78
C ASP A 138 7.12 -2.16 -18.27
N PHE A 139 6.93 -2.56 -17.01
CA PHE A 139 7.67 -3.66 -16.39
C PHE A 139 7.17 -5.04 -16.81
N LEU A 140 5.86 -5.18 -17.06
CA LEU A 140 5.23 -6.45 -17.46
C LEU A 140 5.72 -6.93 -18.82
N ASP A 141 5.87 -6.01 -19.79
CA ASP A 141 6.31 -6.32 -21.15
C ASP A 141 7.71 -6.96 -21.20
N GLU A 142 8.56 -6.63 -20.23
CA GLU A 142 9.93 -7.16 -20.15
C GLU A 142 10.05 -8.41 -19.27
N LEU A 143 8.97 -8.81 -18.59
CA LEU A 143 9.04 -9.81 -17.53
C LEU A 143 9.05 -11.23 -18.09
N LYS A 144 10.04 -12.02 -17.66
CA LYS A 144 10.13 -13.45 -17.96
C LYS A 144 9.87 -14.25 -16.71
N VAL A 145 8.94 -15.21 -16.79
CA VAL A 145 8.50 -16.01 -15.64
C VAL A 145 8.65 -17.52 -15.93
N PRO A 146 8.75 -18.37 -14.88
CA PRO A 146 8.66 -19.82 -15.06
C PRO A 146 7.32 -20.24 -15.67
N LYS A 147 7.29 -21.39 -16.33
CA LYS A 147 6.11 -21.85 -17.11
C LYS A 147 4.82 -21.92 -16.29
N PHE A 148 4.89 -22.36 -15.03
CA PHE A 148 3.71 -22.46 -14.16
C PHE A 148 3.14 -21.10 -13.73
N MET A 149 3.92 -20.02 -13.86
CA MET A 149 3.49 -18.64 -13.57
C MET A 149 3.02 -17.90 -14.82
N GLN A 150 3.20 -18.47 -16.02
CA GLN A 150 2.91 -17.79 -17.28
C GLN A 150 1.41 -17.46 -17.42
N GLU A 151 0.52 -18.37 -17.04
CA GLU A 151 -0.92 -18.12 -17.07
C GLU A 151 -1.31 -16.90 -16.21
N ALA A 152 -0.68 -16.73 -15.05
CA ALA A 152 -0.94 -15.58 -14.21
C ALA A 152 -0.40 -14.28 -14.82
N LEU A 153 0.77 -14.32 -15.46
CA LEU A 153 1.31 -13.16 -16.17
C LEU A 153 0.37 -12.74 -17.31
N ASP A 154 -0.09 -13.69 -18.12
CA ASP A 154 -0.99 -13.44 -19.24
C ASP A 154 -2.34 -12.85 -18.79
N ASN A 155 -2.92 -13.39 -17.72
CA ASN A 155 -4.17 -12.88 -17.14
C ASN A 155 -4.00 -11.46 -16.58
N ILE A 156 -2.85 -11.16 -15.96
CA ILE A 156 -2.57 -9.82 -15.42
C ILE A 156 -2.42 -8.81 -16.55
N ASN A 157 -1.72 -9.17 -17.63
CA ASN A 157 -1.62 -8.33 -18.82
C ASN A 157 -3.00 -8.00 -19.38
N ASP A 158 -3.87 -9.01 -19.59
CA ASP A 158 -5.23 -8.79 -20.07
C ASP A 158 -6.06 -7.89 -19.14
N TYR A 159 -5.92 -8.04 -17.83
CA TYR A 159 -6.59 -7.14 -16.90
C TYR A 159 -6.06 -5.72 -16.92
N PHE A 160 -4.75 -5.53 -17.06
CA PHE A 160 -4.11 -4.21 -17.12
C PHE A 160 -4.50 -3.48 -18.41
N ASP A 161 -4.49 -4.18 -19.54
CA ASP A 161 -4.94 -3.63 -20.82
C ASP A 161 -6.41 -3.15 -20.72
N LYS A 162 -7.30 -3.97 -20.16
CA LYS A 162 -8.70 -3.59 -19.93
C LYS A 162 -8.85 -2.41 -18.96
N ALA A 163 -8.04 -2.35 -17.92
CA ALA A 163 -8.04 -1.23 -16.98
C ALA A 163 -7.64 0.07 -17.69
N MET A 164 -6.62 0.00 -18.54
CA MET A 164 -6.14 1.14 -19.31
C MET A 164 -7.07 1.54 -20.45
N ASP A 165 -7.81 0.63 -21.08
CA ASP A 165 -8.89 0.99 -22.01
C ASP A 165 -10.00 1.82 -21.33
N HIS A 166 -10.13 1.68 -20.01
CA HIS A 166 -11.13 2.35 -19.19
C HIS A 166 -10.54 3.45 -18.28
N TYR A 167 -9.31 3.91 -18.52
CA TYR A 167 -8.65 4.89 -17.65
C TYR A 167 -9.40 6.23 -17.48
N LYS A 168 -10.28 6.57 -18.44
CA LYS A 168 -11.14 7.77 -18.40
C LYS A 168 -12.45 7.57 -17.64
N ASP A 169 -12.79 6.34 -17.29
CA ASP A 169 -13.98 5.95 -16.54
C ASP A 169 -13.54 5.40 -15.19
N PHE A 170 -13.40 6.31 -14.22
CA PHE A 170 -12.82 5.98 -12.90
C PHE A 170 -13.62 4.92 -12.15
N ASP A 171 -14.95 4.88 -12.30
CA ASP A 171 -15.78 3.83 -11.71
C ASP A 171 -15.41 2.44 -12.24
N LYS A 172 -15.18 2.33 -13.56
CA LYS A 172 -14.71 1.08 -14.17
C LYS A 172 -13.28 0.76 -13.75
N LEU A 173 -12.39 1.74 -13.72
CA LEU A 173 -11.00 1.57 -13.30
C LEU A 173 -10.90 1.04 -11.87
N ILE A 174 -11.67 1.62 -10.93
CA ILE A 174 -11.74 1.18 -9.53
C ILE A 174 -12.27 -0.27 -9.45
N LYS A 175 -13.38 -0.57 -10.14
CA LYS A 175 -13.96 -1.93 -10.16
C LYS A 175 -12.99 -2.97 -10.72
N LEU A 176 -12.22 -2.63 -11.76
CA LEU A 176 -11.20 -3.51 -12.31
C LEU A 176 -10.01 -3.67 -11.36
N THR A 177 -9.56 -2.58 -10.75
CA THR A 177 -8.48 -2.60 -9.75
C THR A 177 -8.82 -3.49 -8.57
N MET A 178 -10.06 -3.43 -8.05
CA MET A 178 -10.50 -4.33 -6.98
C MET A 178 -10.50 -5.81 -7.41
N LYS A 179 -10.84 -6.10 -8.67
CA LYS A 179 -10.79 -7.47 -9.21
C LYS A 179 -9.35 -7.97 -9.35
N ILE A 180 -8.45 -7.12 -9.83
CA ILE A 180 -7.03 -7.43 -9.99
C ILE A 180 -6.39 -7.65 -8.63
N HIS A 181 -6.64 -6.77 -7.66
CA HIS A 181 -6.19 -6.92 -6.27
C HIS A 181 -6.59 -8.28 -5.70
N LYS A 182 -7.87 -8.64 -5.82
CA LYS A 182 -8.36 -9.95 -5.38
C LYS A 182 -7.66 -11.11 -6.12
N TYR A 183 -7.55 -11.02 -7.43
CA TYR A 183 -6.90 -12.05 -8.25
C TYR A 183 -5.44 -12.27 -7.84
N ILE A 184 -4.69 -11.20 -7.60
CA ILE A 184 -3.30 -11.25 -7.15
C ILE A 184 -3.20 -11.93 -5.78
N GLN A 185 -4.06 -11.56 -4.82
CA GLN A 185 -4.10 -12.20 -3.51
C GLN A 185 -4.41 -13.70 -3.58
N ASP A 186 -5.40 -14.09 -4.38
CA ASP A 186 -5.77 -15.49 -4.60
C ASP A 186 -4.61 -16.27 -5.25
N THR A 187 -3.95 -15.67 -6.24
CA THR A 187 -2.81 -16.26 -6.96
C THR A 187 -1.59 -16.47 -6.06
N MET A 188 -1.19 -15.45 -5.30
CA MET A 188 -0.07 -15.54 -4.35
C MET A 188 -0.32 -16.61 -3.29
N SER A 189 -1.56 -16.73 -2.81
CA SER A 189 -1.95 -17.76 -1.83
C SER A 189 -1.82 -19.17 -2.40
N GLN A 190 -2.19 -19.37 -3.67
CA GLN A 190 -2.03 -20.67 -4.34
C GLN A 190 -0.55 -21.03 -4.50
N TRP A 191 0.30 -20.10 -4.91
CA TRP A 191 1.73 -20.35 -5.10
C TRP A 191 2.50 -20.62 -3.81
N ALA A 192 2.11 -20.02 -2.69
CA ALA A 192 2.68 -20.35 -1.38
C ALA A 192 2.53 -21.84 -1.02
N SER A 193 1.56 -22.53 -1.62
CA SER A 193 1.29 -23.96 -1.43
C SER A 193 1.72 -24.86 -2.59
N HIS A 194 2.32 -24.30 -3.64
CA HIS A 194 2.61 -25.04 -4.86
C HIS A 194 3.86 -25.92 -4.70
N PRO A 195 3.79 -27.23 -4.98
CA PRO A 195 4.87 -28.18 -4.70
C PRO A 195 6.02 -28.18 -5.73
N THR A 196 6.20 -27.09 -6.50
CA THR A 196 7.19 -27.07 -7.60
C THR A 196 8.54 -26.60 -7.10
N GLU A 197 9.54 -27.47 -7.16
CA GLU A 197 10.95 -27.08 -6.99
C GLU A 197 11.41 -26.25 -8.19
N LEU A 198 11.85 -25.01 -7.92
CA LEU A 198 12.38 -24.11 -8.93
C LEU A 198 13.85 -24.43 -9.21
N SER A 199 14.25 -24.41 -10.48
CA SER A 199 15.68 -24.43 -10.82
C SER A 199 16.39 -23.14 -10.38
N ILE A 200 17.72 -23.18 -10.29
CA ILE A 200 18.57 -22.01 -9.94
C ILE A 200 18.33 -20.84 -10.91
N GLU A 201 17.96 -21.11 -12.17
CA GLU A 201 17.67 -20.09 -13.17
C GLU A 201 16.23 -19.55 -13.11
N GLU A 202 15.29 -20.34 -12.57
CA GLU A 202 13.88 -19.97 -12.45
C GLU A 202 13.59 -19.21 -11.15
N ALA A 203 14.28 -19.54 -10.06
CA ALA A 203 14.07 -18.89 -8.77
C ALA A 203 14.17 -17.35 -8.84
N PRO A 204 15.20 -16.74 -9.46
CA PRO A 204 15.29 -15.28 -9.57
C PRO A 204 14.17 -14.66 -10.43
N LYS A 205 13.65 -15.40 -11.42
CA LYS A 205 12.55 -14.94 -12.28
C LYS A 205 11.22 -14.97 -11.53
N ALA A 206 10.97 -16.04 -10.78
CA ALA A 206 9.83 -16.17 -9.88
C ALA A 206 9.87 -15.05 -8.82
N ASP A 207 11.01 -14.84 -8.17
CA ASP A 207 11.18 -13.79 -7.16
C ASP A 207 10.92 -12.40 -7.75
N LYS A 208 11.42 -12.11 -8.96
CA LYS A 208 11.17 -10.84 -9.64
C LYS A 208 9.68 -10.62 -9.89
N PHE A 209 8.96 -11.65 -10.33
CA PHE A 209 7.52 -11.56 -10.57
C PHE A 209 6.71 -11.44 -9.29
N LEU A 210 7.02 -12.23 -8.26
CA LEU A 210 6.35 -12.14 -6.97
C LEU A 210 6.53 -10.75 -6.33
N ASN A 211 7.74 -10.20 -6.37
CA ASN A 211 8.00 -8.86 -5.86
C ASN A 211 7.26 -7.77 -6.64
N PHE A 212 7.11 -7.95 -7.95
CA PHE A 212 6.28 -7.10 -8.78
C PHE A 212 4.81 -7.16 -8.33
N LEU A 213 4.24 -8.35 -8.16
CA LEU A 213 2.85 -8.51 -7.71
C LEU A 213 2.61 -7.92 -6.34
N ILE A 214 3.50 -8.19 -5.38
CA ILE A 214 3.42 -7.65 -4.02
C ILE A 214 3.45 -6.12 -4.07
N SER A 215 4.34 -5.55 -4.89
CA SER A 215 4.47 -4.10 -5.01
C SER A 215 3.21 -3.48 -5.63
N PHE A 216 2.65 -4.08 -6.68
CA PHE A 216 1.40 -3.60 -7.28
C PHE A 216 0.22 -3.69 -6.30
N ASP A 217 0.10 -4.82 -5.61
CA ASP A 217 -0.94 -5.08 -4.62
C ASP A 217 -0.91 -4.06 -3.49
N ILE A 218 0.27 -3.74 -2.96
CA ILE A 218 0.45 -2.75 -1.92
C ILE A 218 0.03 -1.36 -2.42
N ASN A 219 0.52 -0.92 -3.58
CA ASN A 219 0.21 0.41 -4.10
C ASN A 219 -1.30 0.58 -4.35
N THR A 220 -1.93 -0.40 -5.01
CA THR A 220 -3.36 -0.35 -5.31
C THR A 220 -4.22 -0.46 -4.05
N TYR A 221 -3.85 -1.30 -3.08
CA TYR A 221 -4.54 -1.37 -1.79
C TYR A 221 -4.55 -0.01 -1.07
N ILE A 222 -3.41 0.69 -1.04
CA ILE A 222 -3.30 2.00 -0.39
C ILE A 222 -4.21 3.03 -1.06
N LEU A 223 -4.21 3.09 -2.39
CA LEU A 223 -5.03 4.03 -3.15
C LEU A 223 -6.53 3.72 -3.00
N LEU A 224 -6.93 2.44 -3.02
CA LEU A 224 -8.31 2.03 -2.76
C LEU A 224 -8.75 2.38 -1.33
N LEU A 225 -7.86 2.24 -0.34
CA LEU A 225 -8.11 2.62 1.05
C LEU A 225 -8.30 4.14 1.19
N MET A 226 -7.49 4.93 0.47
CA MET A 226 -7.65 6.39 0.39
C MET A 226 -9.00 6.77 -0.22
N LEU A 227 -9.41 6.14 -1.33
CA LEU A 227 -10.72 6.35 -1.95
C LEU A 227 -11.88 6.03 -0.99
N GLU A 228 -11.85 4.85 -0.35
CA GLU A 228 -12.90 4.51 0.62
C GLU A 228 -12.96 5.53 1.78
N LYS A 229 -11.81 6.04 2.25
CA LYS A 229 -11.78 7.05 3.33
C LYS A 229 -12.33 8.41 2.87
N ILE A 230 -12.05 8.81 1.63
CA ILE A 230 -12.59 10.03 1.02
C ILE A 230 -14.13 9.95 0.96
N HIS A 231 -14.66 8.86 0.40
CA HIS A 231 -16.11 8.65 0.29
C HIS A 231 -16.79 8.54 1.66
N LEU A 232 -16.17 7.84 2.63
CA LEU A 232 -16.68 7.76 3.99
C LEU A 232 -16.85 9.15 4.61
N LEU A 233 -15.84 10.03 4.47
CA LEU A 233 -15.89 11.38 5.03
C LEU A 233 -16.94 12.25 4.32
N GLN A 234 -17.08 12.11 2.99
CA GLN A 234 -18.12 12.78 2.23
C GLN A 234 -19.52 12.37 2.71
N ASP A 235 -19.79 11.06 2.82
CA ASP A 235 -21.07 10.53 3.30
C ASP A 235 -21.39 11.00 4.72
N GLN A 236 -20.37 11.11 5.60
CA GLN A 236 -20.53 11.64 6.96
C GLN A 236 -20.95 13.12 6.95
N GLU A 237 -20.34 13.92 6.09
CA GLU A 237 -20.66 15.34 5.94
C GLU A 237 -22.06 15.54 5.36
N GLU A 238 -22.48 14.67 4.44
CA GLU A 238 -23.81 14.67 3.83
C GLU A 238 -24.90 14.05 4.73
N GLY A 239 -24.54 13.50 5.88
CA GLY A 239 -25.47 12.86 6.81
C GLY A 239 -26.04 11.53 6.32
N ILE A 240 -25.35 10.86 5.39
CA ILE A 240 -25.73 9.56 4.84
C ILE A 240 -25.50 8.47 5.88
N VAL A 241 -26.45 7.54 5.98
CA VAL A 241 -26.33 6.39 6.89
C VAL A 241 -25.28 5.40 6.35
N ILE A 242 -24.12 5.38 7.00
CA ILE A 242 -23.00 4.50 6.66
C ILE A 242 -23.35 3.05 6.97
N LYS A 243 -23.21 2.18 5.96
CA LYS A 243 -23.30 0.73 6.13
C LYS A 243 -21.89 0.14 6.11
N PRO A 244 -21.54 -0.82 6.99
CA PRO A 244 -20.21 -1.44 7.02
C PRO A 244 -19.76 -2.05 5.69
N GLN A 245 -20.72 -2.55 4.89
CA GLN A 245 -20.47 -3.14 3.57
C GLN A 245 -20.10 -2.12 2.48
N SER A 246 -20.30 -0.81 2.72
CA SER A 246 -19.99 0.25 1.75
C SER A 246 -18.49 0.54 1.66
N TYR A 247 -17.75 0.26 2.74
CA TYR A 247 -16.32 0.60 2.90
C TYR A 247 -15.55 -0.63 3.37
N LYS A 248 -15.40 -1.60 2.46
CA LYS A 248 -14.97 -2.95 2.79
C LYS A 248 -13.53 -2.96 3.32
N LEU A 249 -12.61 -2.27 2.65
CA LEU A 249 -11.19 -2.25 3.03
C LEU A 249 -10.99 -1.56 4.38
N LEU A 250 -11.66 -0.42 4.60
CA LEU A 250 -11.63 0.26 5.89
C LEU A 250 -12.17 -0.63 7.00
N HIS A 251 -13.31 -1.29 6.78
CA HIS A 251 -13.90 -2.17 7.77
C HIS A 251 -13.01 -3.39 8.09
N GLU A 252 -12.42 -4.03 7.08
CA GLU A 252 -11.49 -5.14 7.26
C GLU A 252 -10.25 -4.71 8.06
N ARG A 253 -9.75 -3.50 7.81
CA ARG A 253 -8.63 -2.90 8.52
C ARG A 253 -8.95 -2.60 9.98
N GLU A 254 -10.09 -1.97 10.25
CA GLU A 254 -10.57 -1.71 11.62
C GLU A 254 -10.75 -3.01 12.41
N LYS A 255 -11.35 -4.03 11.78
CA LYS A 255 -11.50 -5.35 12.39
C LYS A 255 -10.16 -6.00 12.71
N LYS A 256 -9.18 -5.87 11.81
CA LYS A 256 -7.81 -6.35 12.05
C LYS A 256 -7.17 -5.65 13.25
N LEU A 257 -7.31 -4.33 13.34
CA LEU A 257 -6.79 -3.55 14.45
C LEU A 257 -7.42 -3.97 15.79
N GLU A 258 -8.74 -4.16 15.81
CA GLU A 258 -9.46 -4.62 17.01
C GLU A 258 -9.03 -6.03 17.44
N ASN A 259 -8.80 -6.94 16.49
CA ASN A 259 -8.29 -8.28 16.79
C ASN A 259 -6.87 -8.24 17.38
N LEU A 260 -5.99 -7.37 16.86
CA LEU A 260 -4.64 -7.20 17.40
C LEU A 260 -4.69 -6.62 18.81
N ARG A 261 -5.51 -5.59 19.03
CA ARG A 261 -5.71 -4.95 20.34
C ARG A 261 -6.24 -5.93 21.39
N THR A 262 -7.20 -6.77 21.04
CA THR A 262 -7.75 -7.78 21.95
C THR A 262 -6.76 -8.90 22.25
N THR A 263 -5.89 -9.25 21.31
CA THR A 263 -4.84 -10.25 21.50
C THR A 263 -3.73 -9.75 22.42
N GLN A 264 -3.32 -8.49 22.31
CA GLN A 264 -2.32 -7.89 23.19
C GLN A 264 -2.80 -7.73 24.65
N ASN A 265 -4.12 -7.57 24.86
CA ASN A 265 -4.72 -7.40 26.19
C ASN A 265 -5.08 -8.72 26.90
N LYS A 266 -4.76 -9.89 26.33
CA LYS A 266 -4.96 -11.16 27.04
C LYS A 266 -3.86 -11.34 28.10
N PRO A 267 -4.22 -11.61 29.37
CA PRO A 267 -3.22 -11.96 30.38
C PRO A 267 -2.51 -13.25 29.97
N GLU A 268 -1.19 -13.28 30.08
CA GLU A 268 -0.39 -14.50 29.93
C GLU A 268 -0.83 -15.48 31.02
N ASN A 269 -1.39 -16.63 30.61
CA ASN A 269 -1.77 -17.73 31.50
C ASN A 269 -0.57 -18.63 31.80
#